data_AF-A0A540WTW7-F1
#
_entry.id   AF-A0A540WTW7-F1
#
_cell.length_a   1.000
_cell.length_b   1.000
_cell.length_c   1.000
_cell.angle_alpha   90.00
_cell.angle_beta   90.00
_cell.angle_gamma   90.00
#
_symmetry.space_group_name_H-M   'P 1'
#
loop_
_entity.id
_entity.type
_entity.pdbx_description
1 polymer ?
#
loop_
_entity_poly.entity_id
_entity_poly.type
_entity_poly.pdbx_seq_one_letter_code
_entity_poly.pdbx_strand_id
1 'polypeptide(L)'
;MSVIPAHVGSLSIAGEPEEFVNAEAVPAPGFTGTEYRITDPARRRLSPGVPSFVEVSPDGDMDAAAWVPAEAIVDPLFGFVYLTTAPGPSALVRVSGASLPVQPVALVRSLSLSVTNDVVELQVMGDGYKRRAVSLRDFSGELVGLTALDVRFEDEAPLLVEVSKGAGSEVFRAWVKVPELAHKLTPGALYEHTVKFIGHAYPTGSGAAIAWGYGTP
;
A
#
# COMPACT_ATOMS: atom_id res chain seq x y z
N MET A 1 12.63 -10.39 14.92
CA MET A 1 13.85 -10.69 14.15
C MET A 1 14.75 -9.46 14.18
N SER A 2 15.99 -9.53 14.67
CA SER A 2 16.91 -8.38 14.63
C SER A 2 17.45 -8.19 13.21
N VAL A 3 17.27 -7.01 12.64
CA VAL A 3 17.74 -6.67 11.30
C VAL A 3 19.28 -6.70 11.31
N ILE A 4 19.88 -7.64 10.57
CA ILE A 4 21.32 -7.60 10.31
C ILE A 4 21.60 -6.30 9.53
N PRO A 5 22.53 -5.44 9.96
CA PRO A 5 22.74 -4.08 9.42
C PRO A 5 23.11 -3.98 7.92
N ALA A 6 23.14 -5.11 7.21
CA ALA A 6 23.34 -5.18 5.76
C ALA A 6 22.05 -5.18 4.93
N HIS A 7 20.85 -5.21 5.55
CA HIS A 7 19.57 -5.28 4.83
C HIS A 7 18.78 -3.98 5.02
N VAL A 8 18.15 -3.52 3.94
CA VAL A 8 17.38 -2.26 3.86
C VAL A 8 15.87 -2.49 3.89
N GLY A 9 15.42 -3.71 4.18
CA GLY A 9 14.01 -4.06 4.29
C GLY A 9 13.74 -5.56 4.22
N SER A 10 12.46 -5.89 4.09
CA SER A 10 11.97 -7.24 3.83
C SER A 10 11.25 -7.30 2.48
N LEU A 11 11.03 -8.50 1.98
CA LEU A 11 10.00 -8.79 1.00
C LEU A 11 8.93 -9.58 1.74
N SER A 12 7.68 -9.18 1.58
CA SER A 12 6.54 -9.88 2.15
C SER A 12 5.61 -10.32 1.03
N ILE A 13 4.83 -11.35 1.28
CA ILE A 13 3.74 -11.77 0.40
C ILE A 13 2.44 -11.52 1.14
N ALA A 14 1.45 -10.99 0.41
CA ALA A 14 0.10 -10.86 0.92
C ALA A 14 -0.55 -12.25 0.93
N GLY A 15 -1.15 -12.61 2.06
CA GLY A 15 -2.02 -13.79 2.17
C GLY A 15 -3.43 -13.48 1.68
N GLU A 16 -4.35 -14.42 1.93
CA GLU A 16 -5.77 -14.25 1.61
C GLU A 16 -6.40 -13.08 2.40
N PRO A 17 -7.37 -12.35 1.82
CA PRO A 17 -8.07 -11.29 2.53
C PRO A 17 -8.76 -11.80 3.81
N GLU A 18 -8.51 -11.12 4.93
CA GLU A 18 -9.18 -11.35 6.22
C GLU A 18 -10.16 -10.21 6.50
N GLU A 19 -11.44 -10.53 6.60
CA GLU A 19 -12.47 -9.55 6.94
C GLU A 19 -12.33 -9.08 8.40
N PHE A 20 -12.55 -7.78 8.61
CA PHE A 20 -12.64 -7.19 9.93
C PHE A 20 -13.82 -6.21 10.00
N VAL A 21 -14.39 -6.09 11.19
CA VAL A 21 -15.46 -5.16 11.48
C VAL A 21 -15.04 -4.20 12.59
N ASN A 22 -15.49 -2.95 12.49
CA ASN A 22 -15.41 -1.93 13.53
C ASN A 22 -13.99 -1.74 14.10
N ALA A 23 -12.97 -1.80 13.24
CA ALA A 23 -11.61 -1.48 13.62
C ALA A 23 -11.52 0.02 13.94
N GLU A 24 -11.08 0.34 15.15
CA GLU A 24 -10.89 1.72 15.59
C GLU A 24 -9.87 2.45 14.70
N ALA A 25 -10.15 3.72 14.41
CA ALA A 25 -9.23 4.65 13.78
C ALA A 25 -9.04 5.90 14.64
N VAL A 26 -7.79 6.29 14.82
CA VAL A 26 -7.39 7.46 15.64
C VAL A 26 -6.87 8.59 14.74
N PRO A 27 -6.87 9.85 15.20
CA PRO A 27 -6.29 10.95 14.43
C PRO A 27 -4.87 10.66 13.96
N ALA A 28 -4.61 10.89 12.68
CA ALA A 28 -3.31 10.64 12.07
C ALA A 28 -2.22 11.59 12.60
N PRO A 29 -0.93 11.20 12.54
CA PRO A 29 0.17 12.13 12.84
C PRO A 29 0.10 13.34 11.89
N GLY A 30 0.10 14.56 12.45
CA GLY A 30 -0.09 15.79 11.66
C GLY A 30 -1.54 16.11 11.29
N PHE A 31 -2.50 15.57 12.05
CA PHE A 31 -3.94 15.80 11.91
C PHE A 31 -4.31 17.26 11.59
N THR A 32 -5.03 17.47 10.48
CA THR A 32 -5.55 18.78 10.08
C THR A 32 -7.06 18.91 10.29
N GLY A 33 -7.73 17.80 10.64
CA GLY A 33 -9.15 17.79 11.02
C GLY A 33 -9.95 16.65 10.42
N THR A 34 -9.43 15.94 9.41
CA THR A 34 -10.16 14.90 8.66
C THR A 34 -9.41 13.58 8.50
N GLU A 35 -8.14 13.54 8.91
CA GLU A 35 -7.26 12.42 8.69
C GLU A 35 -7.18 11.49 9.90
N TYR A 36 -7.64 10.26 9.72
CA TYR A 36 -7.58 9.20 10.73
C TYR A 36 -6.73 8.05 10.22
N ARG A 37 -6.35 7.16 11.12
CA ARG A 37 -5.58 5.96 10.79
C ARG A 37 -6.06 4.79 11.63
N ILE A 38 -6.29 3.65 10.98
CA ILE A 38 -6.66 2.40 11.67
C ILE A 38 -5.60 2.09 12.73
N THR A 39 -6.03 1.87 13.97
CA THR A 39 -5.14 1.70 15.12
C THR A 39 -4.32 0.42 15.00
N ASP A 40 -4.96 -0.70 14.66
CA ASP A 40 -4.33 -2.01 14.53
C ASP A 40 -3.43 -2.09 13.27
N PRO A 41 -2.09 -2.19 13.41
CA PRO A 41 -1.18 -2.26 12.27
C PRO A 41 -1.41 -3.45 11.33
N ALA A 42 -1.95 -4.56 11.85
CA ALA A 42 -2.26 -5.73 11.03
C ALA A 42 -3.39 -5.44 10.03
N ARG A 43 -4.30 -4.52 10.38
CA ARG A 43 -5.47 -4.16 9.57
C ARG A 43 -5.25 -2.96 8.64
N ARG A 44 -4.06 -2.35 8.66
CA ARG A 44 -3.74 -1.16 7.85
C ARG A 44 -3.46 -1.45 6.37
N ARG A 45 -3.30 -2.72 6.01
CA ARG A 45 -3.03 -3.16 4.65
C ARG A 45 -4.34 -3.67 4.10
N LEU A 46 -5.15 -2.81 3.51
CA LEU A 46 -6.50 -3.19 3.08
C LEU A 46 -6.45 -3.89 1.72
N SER A 47 -7.37 -4.82 1.52
CA SER A 47 -7.61 -5.42 0.22
C SER A 47 -8.27 -4.38 -0.70
N PRO A 48 -7.59 -3.94 -1.77
CA PRO A 48 -8.15 -2.91 -2.66
C PRO A 48 -9.36 -3.40 -3.46
N GLY A 49 -9.57 -4.72 -3.55
CA GLY A 49 -10.73 -5.33 -4.21
C GLY A 49 -11.98 -5.43 -3.32
N VAL A 50 -11.87 -5.12 -2.03
CA VAL A 50 -12.98 -5.19 -1.07
C VAL A 50 -13.33 -3.78 -0.60
N PRO A 51 -14.61 -3.37 -0.64
CA PRO A 51 -15.01 -2.05 -0.17
C PRO A 51 -14.72 -1.89 1.32
N SER A 52 -14.26 -0.69 1.69
CA SER A 52 -14.12 -0.28 3.09
C SER A 52 -15.31 0.60 3.46
N PHE A 53 -15.87 0.36 4.64
CA PHE A 53 -16.97 1.12 5.22
C PHE A 53 -16.46 1.92 6.41
N VAL A 54 -16.72 3.22 6.42
CA VAL A 54 -16.32 4.11 7.50
C VAL A 54 -17.56 4.59 8.22
N GLU A 55 -17.53 4.50 9.54
CA GLU A 55 -18.56 5.03 10.41
C GLU A 55 -17.93 6.00 11.40
N VAL A 56 -18.68 7.04 11.74
CA VAL A 56 -18.29 8.06 12.70
C VAL A 56 -19.35 8.13 13.78
N SER A 57 -18.93 8.26 15.03
CA SER A 57 -19.78 8.74 16.13
C SER A 57 -19.43 10.22 16.35
N PRO A 58 -20.25 11.17 15.88
CA PRO A 58 -19.89 12.60 15.84
C PRO A 58 -19.64 13.20 17.23
N ASP A 59 -20.38 12.72 18.23
CA ASP A 59 -20.34 13.22 19.60
C ASP A 59 -19.38 12.42 20.49
N GLY A 60 -18.84 11.31 19.98
CA GLY A 60 -17.95 10.42 20.71
C GLY A 60 -18.67 9.39 21.60
N ASP A 61 -19.96 9.19 21.37
CA ASP A 61 -20.74 8.15 22.04
C ASP A 61 -20.39 6.76 21.47
N MET A 62 -20.19 5.79 22.36
CA MET A 62 -19.86 4.41 21.99
C MET A 62 -21.09 3.56 21.70
N ASP A 63 -22.30 4.06 21.98
CA ASP A 63 -23.55 3.35 21.74
C ASP A 63 -23.72 3.00 20.26
N ALA A 64 -24.22 1.79 19.98
CA ALA A 64 -24.33 1.27 18.62
C ALA A 64 -25.17 2.17 17.68
N ALA A 65 -26.16 2.88 18.24
CA ALA A 65 -27.03 3.79 17.50
C ALA A 65 -26.38 5.15 17.16
N ALA A 66 -25.26 5.51 17.81
CA ALA A 66 -24.56 6.77 17.57
C ALA A 66 -23.67 6.74 16.32
N TRP A 67 -23.36 5.54 15.81
CA TRP A 67 -22.53 5.34 14.64
C TRP A 67 -23.33 5.58 13.36
N VAL A 68 -22.87 6.54 12.57
CA VAL A 68 -23.47 6.86 11.28
C VAL A 68 -22.44 6.62 10.15
N PRO A 69 -22.88 6.12 8.98
CA PRO A 69 -22.01 6.02 7.82
C PRO A 69 -21.42 7.37 7.44
N ALA A 70 -20.13 7.40 7.14
CA ALA A 70 -19.42 8.60 6.72
C ALA A 70 -18.81 8.41 5.34
N GLU A 71 -18.85 9.48 4.54
CA GLU A 71 -18.15 9.51 3.26
C GLU A 71 -16.65 9.75 3.51
N ALA A 72 -15.83 8.83 3.00
CA ALA A 72 -14.40 8.84 3.24
C ALA A 72 -13.64 8.21 2.07
N ILE A 73 -12.41 8.67 1.88
CA ILE A 73 -11.40 7.98 1.05
C ILE A 73 -10.51 7.19 1.99
N VAL A 74 -10.38 5.88 1.76
CA VAL A 74 -9.51 5.02 2.57
C VAL A 74 -8.30 4.60 1.73
N ASP A 75 -7.09 4.88 2.23
CA ASP A 75 -5.84 4.43 1.65
C ASP A 75 -5.62 2.93 1.95
N PRO A 76 -5.67 2.05 0.94
CA PRO A 76 -5.50 0.63 1.14
C PRO A 76 -4.06 0.22 1.47
N LEU A 77 -3.07 1.07 1.22
CA LEU A 77 -1.67 0.73 1.51
C LEU A 77 -1.34 0.93 2.99
N PHE A 78 -1.84 2.00 3.62
CA PHE A 78 -1.42 2.40 4.97
C PHE A 78 -2.57 2.54 5.98
N GLY A 79 -3.81 2.35 5.55
CA GLY A 79 -5.00 2.39 6.40
C GLY A 79 -5.33 3.79 6.89
N PHE A 80 -4.94 4.82 6.12
CA PHE A 80 -5.38 6.19 6.36
C PHE A 80 -6.82 6.35 5.89
N VAL A 81 -7.59 7.11 6.66
CA VAL A 81 -8.98 7.43 6.39
C VAL A 81 -9.06 8.95 6.27
N TYR A 82 -9.51 9.43 5.12
CA TYR A 82 -9.69 10.84 4.84
C TYR A 82 -11.18 11.12 4.76
N LEU A 83 -11.74 11.69 5.82
CA LEU A 83 -13.15 12.09 5.85
C LEU A 83 -13.37 13.29 4.93
N THR A 84 -14.49 13.32 4.21
CA THR A 84 -14.83 14.48 3.36
C THR A 84 -15.24 15.71 4.18
N THR A 85 -15.71 15.48 5.40
CA THR A 85 -16.14 16.52 6.35
C THR A 85 -15.43 16.33 7.69
N ALA A 86 -14.95 17.43 8.27
CA ALA A 86 -14.35 17.40 9.60
C ALA A 86 -15.41 17.02 10.65
N PRO A 87 -15.22 15.94 11.40
CA PRO A 87 -16.17 15.53 12.43
C PRO A 87 -16.00 16.38 13.71
N GLY A 88 -16.89 16.18 14.68
CA GLY A 88 -16.81 16.86 15.98
C GLY A 88 -15.48 16.58 16.71
N PRO A 89 -15.09 17.45 17.66
CA PRO A 89 -13.80 17.33 18.35
C PRO A 89 -13.67 16.08 19.22
N SER A 90 -14.80 15.45 19.60
CA SER A 90 -14.85 14.19 20.35
C SER A 90 -15.16 12.99 19.47
N ALA A 91 -15.18 13.15 18.15
CA ALA A 91 -15.67 12.10 17.27
C ALA A 91 -14.80 10.84 17.29
N LEU A 92 -15.47 9.69 17.32
CA LEU A 92 -14.83 8.39 17.16
C LEU A 92 -15.01 7.91 15.72
N VAL A 93 -13.99 7.25 15.18
CA VAL A 93 -14.01 6.72 13.81
C VAL A 93 -13.72 5.24 13.85
N ARG A 94 -14.48 4.45 13.08
CA ARG A 94 -14.23 3.04 12.89
C ARG A 94 -14.35 2.64 11.43
N VAL A 95 -13.64 1.58 11.06
CA VAL A 95 -13.57 1.07 9.70
C VAL A 95 -13.91 -0.42 9.71
N SER A 96 -14.70 -0.85 8.74
CA SER A 96 -14.93 -2.25 8.42
C SER A 96 -14.48 -2.53 6.99
N GLY A 97 -13.94 -3.71 6.71
CA GLY A 97 -13.41 -4.06 5.40
C GLY A 97 -12.65 -5.38 5.42
N ALA A 98 -11.70 -5.56 4.51
CA ALA A 98 -10.78 -6.69 4.52
C ALA A 98 -9.33 -6.22 4.52
N SER A 99 -8.49 -6.85 5.34
CA SER A 99 -7.05 -6.64 5.37
C SER A 99 -6.32 -7.80 4.71
N LEU A 100 -5.15 -7.52 4.17
CA LEU A 100 -4.25 -8.50 3.59
C LEU A 100 -3.13 -8.78 4.61
N PRO A 101 -3.20 -9.90 5.36
CA PRO A 101 -2.13 -10.29 6.25
C PRO A 101 -0.85 -10.49 5.42
N VAL A 102 0.30 -10.13 6.00
CA VAL A 102 1.58 -10.26 5.31
C VAL A 102 2.47 -11.27 6.00
N GLN A 103 3.10 -12.11 5.20
CA GLN A 103 4.16 -13.00 5.66
C GLN A 103 5.50 -12.53 5.08
N PRO A 104 6.51 -12.22 5.91
CA PRO A 104 7.84 -11.91 5.40
C PRO A 104 8.47 -13.17 4.80
N VAL A 105 8.97 -13.07 3.58
CA VAL A 105 9.52 -14.19 2.79
C VAL A 105 11.00 -14.04 2.48
N ALA A 106 11.56 -12.83 2.55
CA ALA A 106 12.99 -12.61 2.38
C ALA A 106 13.44 -11.29 3.00
N LEU A 107 14.74 -11.16 3.26
CA LEU A 107 15.38 -9.88 3.57
C LEU A 107 15.94 -9.26 2.30
N VAL A 108 15.76 -7.95 2.11
CA VAL A 108 16.17 -7.22 0.90
C VAL A 108 17.39 -6.38 1.20
N ARG A 109 18.41 -6.44 0.34
CA ARG A 109 19.61 -5.59 0.44
C ARG A 109 19.47 -4.27 -0.31
N SER A 110 18.81 -4.29 -1.47
CA SER A 110 18.54 -3.07 -2.24
C SER A 110 17.25 -3.17 -3.03
N LEU A 111 16.58 -2.03 -3.17
CA LEU A 111 15.44 -1.81 -4.04
C LEU A 111 15.82 -0.77 -5.10
N SER A 112 15.55 -1.06 -6.36
CA SER A 112 15.58 -0.09 -7.45
C SER A 112 14.16 0.07 -8.00
N LEU A 113 13.69 1.32 -8.12
CA LEU A 113 12.36 1.65 -8.62
C LEU A 113 12.49 2.53 -9.86
N SER A 114 11.84 2.12 -10.94
CA SER A 114 11.67 2.90 -12.16
C SER A 114 10.21 3.28 -12.31
N VAL A 115 9.92 4.58 -12.37
CA VAL A 115 8.56 5.10 -12.57
C VAL A 115 8.53 5.84 -13.90
N THR A 116 7.71 5.36 -14.81
CA THR A 116 7.53 5.94 -16.14
C THR A 116 6.11 6.47 -16.25
N ASN A 117 5.98 7.75 -16.62
CA ASN A 117 4.69 8.31 -16.98
C ASN A 117 4.59 8.29 -18.50
N ASP A 118 3.61 7.59 -19.04
CA ASP A 118 3.29 7.66 -20.46
C ASP A 118 2.44 8.91 -20.72
N VAL A 119 2.92 9.75 -21.63
CA VAL A 119 2.27 10.99 -22.02
C VAL A 119 1.53 10.71 -23.32
N VAL A 120 0.22 10.54 -23.24
CA VAL A 120 -0.61 10.41 -24.43
C VAL A 120 -0.94 11.81 -24.93
N GLU A 121 -0.31 12.22 -26.04
CA GLU A 121 -0.64 13.48 -26.71
C GLU A 121 -2.07 13.40 -27.24
N LEU A 122 -2.97 14.24 -26.70
CA LEU A 122 -4.39 14.23 -27.04
C LEU A 122 -4.75 15.53 -27.78
N GLN A 123 -4.95 15.38 -29.09
CA GLN A 123 -5.72 16.22 -30.01
C GLN A 123 -5.46 17.74 -30.01
N VAL A 124 -5.00 18.25 -31.15
CA VAL A 124 -4.90 19.68 -31.43
C VAL A 124 -6.31 20.26 -31.62
N MET A 125 -6.78 21.10 -30.68
CA MET A 125 -7.91 21.98 -30.92
C MET A 125 -7.40 23.34 -31.38
N GLY A 126 -7.22 23.51 -32.71
CA GLY A 126 -6.81 24.76 -33.33
C GLY A 126 -5.39 25.25 -33.02
N ASP A 127 -5.03 26.39 -33.61
CA ASP A 127 -3.65 26.91 -33.79
C ASP A 127 -2.94 27.45 -32.52
N GLY A 128 -3.24 26.95 -31.31
CA GLY A 128 -2.51 27.44 -30.13
C GLY A 128 -2.63 26.68 -28.82
N TYR A 129 -3.56 25.73 -28.68
CA TYR A 129 -3.78 25.04 -27.41
C TYR A 129 -3.57 23.53 -27.57
N LYS A 130 -2.50 23.02 -26.96
CA LYS A 130 -2.25 21.57 -26.78
C LYS A 130 -2.74 21.14 -25.41
N ARG A 131 -3.73 20.23 -25.34
CA ARG A 131 -4.12 19.59 -24.08
C ARG A 131 -3.22 18.37 -23.87
N ARG A 132 -2.44 18.36 -22.79
CA ARG A 132 -1.68 17.17 -22.37
C ARG A 132 -2.56 16.32 -21.46
N ALA A 133 -2.73 15.05 -21.81
CA ALA A 133 -3.30 14.06 -20.91
C ALA A 133 -2.20 13.06 -20.55
N VAL A 134 -1.85 12.98 -19.28
CA VAL A 134 -0.94 11.95 -18.76
C VAL A 134 -1.83 10.81 -18.31
N SER A 135 -1.80 9.67 -19.00
CA SER A 135 -2.84 8.65 -18.84
C SER A 135 -2.38 7.40 -18.12
N LEU A 136 -1.08 7.07 -18.06
CA LEU A 136 -0.62 5.85 -17.39
C LEU A 136 0.71 6.07 -16.66
N ARG A 137 0.70 5.87 -15.34
CA ARG A 137 1.91 5.85 -14.50
C ARG A 137 2.27 4.39 -14.24
N ASP A 138 3.14 3.85 -15.07
CA ASP A 138 3.70 2.53 -14.84
C ASP A 138 4.90 2.62 -13.91
N PHE A 139 5.07 1.60 -13.08
CA PHE A 139 6.29 1.45 -12.32
C PHE A 139 6.77 0.01 -12.39
N SER A 140 8.07 -0.17 -12.32
CA SER A 140 8.72 -1.46 -12.26
C SER A 140 9.95 -1.34 -11.37
N GLY A 141 10.53 -2.46 -10.99
CA GLY A 141 11.71 -2.42 -10.16
C GLY A 141 12.36 -3.77 -9.97
N GLU A 142 13.44 -3.76 -9.19
CA GLU A 142 14.13 -4.97 -8.77
C GLU A 142 14.46 -4.94 -7.28
N LEU A 143 14.32 -6.10 -6.66
CA LEU A 143 14.76 -6.41 -5.30
C LEU A 143 15.98 -7.32 -5.40
N VAL A 144 17.08 -6.95 -4.74
CA VAL A 144 18.36 -7.69 -4.81
C VAL A 144 18.80 -8.13 -3.43
N GLY A 145 19.50 -9.27 -3.38
CA GLY A 145 20.11 -9.80 -2.16
C GLY A 145 19.10 -10.51 -1.26
N LEU A 146 18.07 -11.10 -1.86
CA LEU A 146 17.02 -11.84 -1.18
C LEU A 146 17.60 -13.12 -0.58
N THR A 147 17.56 -13.22 0.75
CA THR A 147 17.91 -14.44 1.49
C THR A 147 16.64 -15.19 1.92
N ALA A 148 16.67 -16.52 1.85
CA ALA A 148 15.59 -17.42 2.27
C ALA A 148 14.27 -17.36 1.47
N LEU A 149 14.34 -17.16 0.15
CA LEU A 149 13.16 -17.21 -0.72
C LEU A 149 12.67 -18.66 -0.91
N ASP A 150 11.84 -19.14 0.01
CA ASP A 150 11.22 -20.48 -0.06
C ASP A 150 9.73 -20.42 -0.44
N VAL A 151 9.39 -19.50 -1.35
CA VAL A 151 8.00 -19.33 -1.81
C VAL A 151 7.95 -19.39 -3.33
N ARG A 152 7.04 -20.22 -3.84
CA ARG A 152 6.65 -20.19 -5.25
C ARG A 152 5.64 -19.07 -5.43
N PHE A 153 5.98 -18.10 -6.26
CA PHE A 153 4.99 -17.15 -6.74
C PHE A 153 4.05 -17.91 -7.68
N GLU A 154 2.76 -17.98 -7.35
CA GLU A 154 1.77 -18.43 -8.31
C GLU A 154 1.69 -17.38 -9.43
N ASP A 155 1.62 -17.85 -10.68
CA ASP A 155 1.60 -16.97 -11.84
C ASP A 155 0.43 -15.98 -11.72
N GLU A 156 0.74 -14.69 -11.89
CA GLU A 156 -0.20 -13.55 -11.94
C GLU A 156 -0.88 -13.09 -10.64
N ALA A 157 -0.68 -13.76 -9.50
CA ALA A 157 -1.20 -13.29 -8.22
C ALA A 157 -0.54 -11.93 -7.83
N PRO A 158 -1.31 -10.92 -7.42
CA PRO A 158 -0.77 -9.65 -6.98
C PRO A 158 -0.08 -9.79 -5.62
N LEU A 159 1.12 -9.23 -5.51
CA LEU A 159 2.00 -9.32 -4.34
C LEU A 159 2.20 -7.94 -3.72
N LEU A 160 2.33 -7.86 -2.40
CA LEU A 160 2.67 -6.62 -1.69
C LEU A 160 4.15 -6.55 -1.38
N VAL A 161 4.89 -5.70 -2.09
CA VAL A 161 6.27 -5.38 -1.71
C VAL A 161 6.26 -4.37 -0.57
N GLU A 162 6.94 -4.68 0.53
CA GLU A 162 7.12 -3.78 1.68
C GLU A 162 8.60 -3.60 2.03
N VAL A 163 9.19 -2.46 1.67
CA VAL A 163 10.61 -2.18 1.93
C VAL A 163 10.74 -1.04 2.92
N SER A 164 11.48 -1.24 4.01
CA SER A 164 11.71 -0.23 5.06
C SER A 164 13.18 -0.18 5.47
N LYS A 165 13.77 1.00 5.59
CA LYS A 165 15.19 1.21 5.98
C LYS A 165 15.54 0.78 7.42
N GLY A 166 14.59 0.19 8.16
CA GLY A 166 14.73 -0.25 9.55
C GLY A 166 13.45 -0.05 10.36
N ALA A 167 13.45 -0.53 11.60
CA ALA A 167 12.32 -0.36 12.50
C ALA A 167 12.00 1.13 12.73
N GLY A 168 10.72 1.51 12.57
CA GLY A 168 10.26 2.89 12.73
C GLY A 168 10.60 3.86 11.58
N SER A 169 11.24 3.37 10.51
CA SER A 169 11.50 4.17 9.32
C SER A 169 10.29 4.20 8.37
N GLU A 170 10.28 5.16 7.46
CA GLU A 170 9.33 5.20 6.35
C GLU A 170 9.41 3.90 5.54
N VAL A 171 8.22 3.38 5.21
CA VAL A 171 8.00 2.13 4.52
C VAL A 171 7.47 2.44 3.13
N PHE A 172 8.13 1.87 2.12
CA PHE A 172 7.59 1.78 0.78
C PHE A 172 6.66 0.56 0.70
N ARG A 173 5.42 0.77 0.24
CA ARG A 173 4.48 -0.30 -0.09
C ARG A 173 4.07 -0.21 -1.55
N ALA A 174 4.06 -1.35 -2.24
CA ALA A 174 3.62 -1.42 -3.62
C ALA A 174 2.93 -2.74 -3.93
N TRP A 175 1.82 -2.65 -4.66
CA TRP A 175 1.18 -3.80 -5.28
C TRP A 175 1.90 -4.11 -6.59
N VAL A 176 2.35 -5.35 -6.76
CA VAL A 176 3.18 -5.74 -7.90
C VAL A 176 2.81 -7.11 -8.43
N LYS A 177 3.18 -7.38 -9.67
CA LYS A 177 3.28 -8.72 -10.26
C LYS A 177 4.76 -9.05 -10.45
N VAL A 178 5.15 -10.29 -10.22
CA VAL A 178 6.53 -10.77 -10.42
C VAL A 178 6.57 -11.58 -11.71
N PRO A 179 7.06 -11.00 -12.82
CA PRO A 179 7.12 -11.69 -14.11
C PRO A 179 8.33 -12.63 -14.24
N GLU A 180 9.39 -12.43 -13.46
CA GLU A 180 10.65 -13.14 -13.64
C GLU A 180 11.43 -13.24 -12.32
N LEU A 181 11.82 -14.47 -11.96
CA LEU A 181 12.80 -14.74 -10.92
C LEU A 181 14.16 -15.03 -11.56
N ALA A 182 15.16 -14.18 -11.29
CA ALA A 182 16.53 -14.41 -11.74
C ALA A 182 17.43 -14.80 -10.55
N HIS A 183 18.33 -15.76 -10.77
CA HIS A 183 19.34 -16.16 -9.79
C HIS A 183 20.74 -15.90 -10.34
N LYS A 184 21.63 -15.36 -9.50
CA LYS A 184 23.04 -15.18 -9.85
C LYS A 184 23.89 -15.93 -8.84
N LEU A 185 24.52 -17.01 -9.28
CA LEU A 185 25.56 -17.70 -8.53
C LEU A 185 26.88 -16.99 -8.81
N THR A 186 27.37 -16.24 -7.83
CA THR A 186 28.75 -15.73 -7.88
C THR A 186 29.65 -16.72 -7.12
N PRO A 187 30.65 -17.35 -7.75
CA PRO A 187 31.55 -18.28 -7.06
C PRO A 187 32.21 -17.62 -5.85
N GLY A 188 32.02 -18.21 -4.66
CA GLY A 188 32.55 -17.69 -3.39
C GLY A 188 31.67 -16.66 -2.67
N ALA A 189 30.51 -16.29 -3.21
CA ALA A 189 29.54 -15.41 -2.54
C ALA A 189 28.36 -16.21 -1.96
N LEU A 190 27.63 -15.61 -1.01
CA LEU A 190 26.32 -16.12 -0.58
C LEU A 190 25.35 -16.21 -1.77
N TYR A 191 24.43 -17.16 -1.73
CA TYR A 191 23.37 -17.29 -2.73
C TYR A 191 22.47 -16.04 -2.66
N GLU A 192 22.42 -15.27 -3.75
CA GLU A 192 21.62 -14.05 -3.84
C GLU A 192 20.59 -14.19 -4.96
N HIS A 193 19.31 -13.99 -4.62
CA HIS A 193 18.24 -13.89 -5.60
C HIS A 193 17.94 -12.44 -5.94
N THR A 194 17.54 -12.22 -7.19
CA THR A 194 16.98 -10.96 -7.68
C THR A 194 15.55 -11.20 -8.17
N VAL A 195 14.61 -10.42 -7.66
CA VAL A 195 13.21 -10.42 -8.10
C VAL A 195 12.95 -9.14 -8.88
N LYS A 196 12.57 -9.24 -10.14
CA LYS A 196 12.01 -8.12 -10.89
C LYS A 196 10.51 -8.08 -10.71
N PHE A 197 9.94 -6.90 -10.68
CA PHE A 197 8.51 -6.72 -10.53
C PHE A 197 7.97 -5.60 -11.43
N ILE A 198 6.70 -5.72 -11.79
CA ILE A 198 5.92 -4.70 -12.49
C ILE A 198 4.80 -4.28 -11.56
N GLY A 199 4.52 -2.98 -11.52
CA GLY A 199 3.46 -2.39 -10.74
C GLY A 199 2.09 -2.92 -11.12
N HIS A 200 1.27 -3.21 -10.11
CA HIS A 200 -0.11 -3.59 -10.28
C HIS A 200 -1.00 -2.51 -9.66
N ALA A 201 -1.57 -1.66 -10.50
CA ALA A 201 -2.46 -0.61 -10.05
C ALA A 201 -3.87 -1.16 -9.83
N TYR A 202 -4.44 -0.91 -8.65
CA TYR A 202 -5.83 -1.23 -8.38
C TYR A 202 -6.71 -0.01 -8.60
N PRO A 203 -7.78 -0.12 -9.40
CA PRO A 203 -8.76 0.94 -9.49
C PRO A 203 -9.45 1.09 -8.14
N THR A 204 -9.60 2.33 -7.72
CA THR A 204 -10.44 2.72 -6.59
C THR A 204 -11.83 3.07 -7.12
N GLY A 205 -12.86 2.89 -6.29
CA GLY A 205 -14.24 3.21 -6.66
C GLY A 205 -14.48 4.67 -7.09
N SER A 206 -13.51 5.57 -6.86
CA SER A 206 -13.53 6.98 -7.27
C SER A 206 -12.87 7.26 -8.64
N GLY A 207 -12.42 6.22 -9.36
CA GLY A 207 -11.74 6.36 -10.65
C GLY A 207 -10.25 6.70 -10.55
N ALA A 208 -9.69 6.82 -9.34
CA ALA A 208 -8.24 6.84 -9.12
C ALA A 208 -7.68 5.41 -9.13
N ALA A 209 -6.36 5.24 -9.26
CA ALA A 209 -5.71 3.95 -9.11
C ALA A 209 -4.58 4.04 -8.09
N ILE A 210 -4.50 3.05 -7.19
CA ILE A 210 -3.46 2.98 -6.16
C ILE A 210 -2.54 1.83 -6.50
N ALA A 211 -1.25 2.14 -6.59
CA ALA A 211 -0.25 1.22 -7.09
C ALA A 211 0.94 1.11 -6.12
N TRP A 212 1.34 2.23 -5.50
CA TRP A 212 2.40 2.29 -4.50
C TRP A 212 2.33 3.58 -3.67
N GLY A 213 3.04 3.60 -2.54
CA GLY A 213 3.14 4.76 -1.66
C GLY A 213 4.25 4.63 -0.63
N TYR A 214 4.53 5.74 0.04
CA TYR A 214 5.41 5.81 1.20
C TYR A 214 4.58 6.22 2.42
N GLY A 215 4.89 5.64 3.57
CA GLY A 215 4.19 5.95 4.80
C GLY A 215 4.88 5.38 6.03
N THR A 216 4.34 5.70 7.19
CA THR A 216 4.78 5.08 8.44
C THR A 216 4.16 3.69 8.57
N PRO A 217 4.86 2.69 9.14
CA PRO A 217 4.29 1.34 9.33
C PRO A 217 3.04 1.36 10.22
#